data_AF-A0A965R1B6-F1
#
_entry.id   AF-A0A965R1B6-F1
#
_cell.length_a   1.000
_cell.length_b   1.000
_cell.length_c   1.000
_cell.angle_alpha   90.00
_cell.angle_beta   90.00
_cell.angle_gamma   90.00
#
_symmetry.space_group_name_H-M   'P 1'
#
loop_
_entity.id
_entity.type
_entity.pdbx_description
1 polymer ?
#
loop_
_entity_poly.entity_id
_entity_poly.type
_entity_poly.pdbx_seq_one_letter_code
_entity_poly.pdbx_strand_id
1 'polypeptide(L)'
;KILGGKTNKNTSFLNPTANLNAYNEASQKALNFGIYSCDLSYCSVFEIGSETLKYFKTVKQLGDQMGLSSAISNDQLKRLESNVSKSDSLSVITDDIYFTSFSALENSKQGPTIALIMAGGWIESMHIACNLVNFKAQSPASERIADQKYALENIIDYMKKHTGNSMVDNTRTDLENLYKIFQKIEEKEIPSVKSSSGTTVLGGTQQKQLVITATNFKEIAAEISSLRNKYTHIN
;
A
#
# COMPACT_ATOMS: atom_id res chain seq x y z
N LYS A 1 -14.45 -8.10 3.62
CA LYS A 1 -13.71 -9.38 3.82
C LYS A 1 -12.23 -9.13 3.52
N ILE A 2 -11.34 -9.49 4.46
CA ILE A 2 -9.88 -9.34 4.32
C ILE A 2 -9.39 -10.28 3.20
N LEU A 3 -8.51 -9.81 2.31
CA LEU A 3 -7.90 -10.62 1.26
C LEU A 3 -7.02 -11.71 1.90
N GLY A 4 -7.02 -12.94 1.39
CA GLY A 4 -6.26 -14.05 1.98
C GLY A 4 -6.88 -14.74 3.20
N GLY A 5 -7.94 -14.18 3.81
CA GLY A 5 -8.66 -14.78 4.94
C GLY A 5 -7.93 -14.62 6.29
N LYS A 6 -8.69 -14.52 7.40
CA LYS A 6 -8.16 -14.16 8.74
C LYS A 6 -7.05 -15.05 9.30
N THR A 7 -6.82 -16.24 8.74
CA THR A 7 -5.85 -17.22 9.24
C THR A 7 -4.52 -17.22 8.48
N ASN A 8 -4.36 -16.41 7.43
CA ASN A 8 -3.14 -16.40 6.63
C ASN A 8 -2.05 -15.54 7.31
N LYS A 9 -1.20 -16.18 8.11
CA LYS A 9 -0.09 -15.54 8.83
C LYS A 9 1.26 -15.65 8.11
N ASN A 10 1.26 -15.79 6.78
CA ASN A 10 2.51 -15.93 6.03
C ASN A 10 3.23 -14.57 5.91
N THR A 11 4.48 -14.49 6.39
CA THR A 11 5.30 -13.28 6.30
C THR A 11 6.48 -13.40 5.33
N SER A 12 6.60 -14.52 4.61
CA SER A 12 7.76 -14.80 3.76
C SER A 12 7.96 -13.83 2.57
N PHE A 13 6.91 -13.09 2.21
CA PHE A 13 6.90 -12.14 1.11
C PHE A 13 7.06 -10.68 1.56
N LEU A 14 7.07 -10.41 2.87
CA LEU A 14 7.26 -9.05 3.41
C LEU A 14 8.71 -8.60 3.27
N ASN A 15 8.99 -7.31 3.42
CA ASN A 15 10.35 -6.79 3.33
C ASN A 15 11.17 -7.19 4.57
N PRO A 16 12.26 -7.97 4.45
CA PRO A 16 13.05 -8.33 5.61
C PRO A 16 13.55 -7.09 6.36
N THR A 17 13.26 -6.99 7.66
CA THR A 17 13.69 -5.85 8.48
C THR A 17 15.21 -5.65 8.52
N ALA A 18 15.98 -6.69 8.17
CA ALA A 18 17.43 -6.63 8.00
C ALA A 18 17.87 -5.67 6.88
N ASN A 19 17.01 -5.42 5.89
CA ASN A 19 17.29 -4.50 4.79
C ASN A 19 17.30 -3.02 5.22
N LEU A 20 16.82 -2.70 6.43
CA LEU A 20 16.74 -1.32 6.94
C LEU A 20 18.06 -0.54 6.77
N ASN A 21 19.18 -1.19 7.06
CA ASN A 21 20.50 -0.54 7.02
C ASN A 21 21.02 -0.29 5.59
N ALA A 22 20.36 -0.85 4.57
CA ALA A 22 20.71 -0.59 3.17
C ALA A 22 20.10 0.72 2.63
N TYR A 23 19.11 1.30 3.33
CA TYR A 23 18.40 2.49 2.89
C TYR A 23 19.08 3.77 3.36
N ASN A 24 19.99 4.31 2.55
CA ASN A 24 20.84 5.43 2.92
C ASN A 24 20.31 6.77 2.36
N GLU A 25 19.82 6.75 1.12
CA GLU A 25 19.32 7.95 0.44
C GLU A 25 17.94 8.36 0.97
N ALA A 26 17.66 9.67 0.97
CA ALA A 26 16.39 10.20 1.46
C ALA A 26 15.18 9.59 0.73
N SER A 27 15.30 9.35 -0.57
CA SER A 27 14.26 8.71 -1.39
C SER A 27 14.06 7.24 -1.06
N GLN A 28 15.15 6.49 -0.83
CA GLN A 28 15.10 5.10 -0.40
C GLN A 28 14.40 4.97 0.94
N LYS A 29 14.71 5.88 1.88
CA LYS A 29 14.06 5.94 3.19
C LYS A 29 12.57 6.23 3.06
N ALA A 30 12.18 7.21 2.25
CA ALA A 30 10.78 7.55 2.04
C ALA A 30 9.97 6.40 1.41
N LEU A 31 10.48 5.79 0.33
CA LEU A 31 9.86 4.62 -0.30
C LEU A 31 9.71 3.47 0.70
N ASN A 32 10.80 3.13 1.39
CA ASN A 32 10.80 2.00 2.31
C ASN A 32 10.04 2.28 3.61
N PHE A 33 9.82 3.54 3.99
CA PHE A 33 8.89 3.90 5.05
C PHE A 33 7.46 3.52 4.68
N GLY A 34 7.04 3.78 3.43
CA GLY A 34 5.76 3.31 2.90
C GLY A 34 5.66 1.78 2.90
N ILE A 35 6.69 1.11 2.40
CA ILE A 35 6.77 -0.36 2.34
C ILE A 35 6.63 -0.99 3.74
N TYR A 36 7.50 -0.60 4.69
CA TYR A 36 7.45 -1.15 6.04
C TYR A 36 6.19 -0.76 6.82
N SER A 37 5.59 0.40 6.52
CA SER A 37 4.29 0.77 7.10
C SER A 37 3.18 -0.18 6.62
N CYS A 38 3.24 -0.61 5.36
CA CYS A 38 2.32 -1.61 4.83
C CYS A 38 2.56 -3.00 5.45
N ASP A 39 3.81 -3.42 5.60
CA ASP A 39 4.16 -4.68 6.28
C ASP A 39 3.69 -4.69 7.75
N LEU A 40 3.87 -3.56 8.45
CA LEU A 40 3.36 -3.35 9.81
C LEU A 40 1.83 -3.50 9.86
N SER A 41 1.11 -2.86 8.95
CA SER A 41 -0.35 -2.95 8.84
C SER A 41 -0.81 -4.38 8.53
N TYR A 42 -0.11 -5.09 7.64
CA TYR A 42 -0.40 -6.50 7.38
C TYR A 42 -0.22 -7.34 8.64
N CYS A 43 0.91 -7.22 9.34
CA CYS A 43 1.13 -7.98 10.57
C CYS A 43 0.10 -7.66 11.67
N SER A 44 -0.36 -6.41 11.78
CA SER A 44 -1.37 -6.04 12.77
C SER A 44 -2.74 -6.64 12.44
N VAL A 45 -3.18 -6.52 11.17
CA VAL A 45 -4.47 -7.06 10.69
C VAL A 45 -4.55 -8.58 10.80
N PHE A 46 -3.44 -9.29 10.57
CA PHE A 46 -3.36 -10.76 10.63
C PHE A 46 -2.88 -11.30 11.99
N GLU A 47 -2.80 -10.45 13.01
CA GLU A 47 -2.49 -10.84 14.39
C GLU A 47 -1.15 -11.58 14.53
N ILE A 48 -0.13 -11.07 13.85
CA ILE A 48 1.23 -11.60 13.90
C ILE A 48 2.02 -10.74 14.89
N GLY A 49 1.69 -10.86 16.18
CA GLY A 49 2.10 -9.91 17.22
C GLY A 49 3.62 -9.70 17.30
N SER A 50 4.42 -10.76 17.23
CA SER A 50 5.90 -10.64 17.24
C SER A 50 6.43 -9.88 16.02
N GLU A 51 5.86 -10.09 14.85
CA GLU A 51 6.26 -9.39 13.62
C GLU A 51 5.76 -7.95 13.63
N THR A 52 4.57 -7.69 14.17
CA THR A 52 4.04 -6.32 14.36
C THR A 52 5.02 -5.48 15.18
N LEU A 53 5.56 -6.02 16.28
CA LEU A 53 6.55 -5.33 17.09
C LEU A 53 7.88 -5.11 16.35
N LYS A 54 8.32 -6.06 15.53
CA LYS A 54 9.54 -5.92 14.72
C LYS A 54 9.37 -4.81 13.68
N TYR A 55 8.31 -4.87 12.87
CA TYR A 55 8.04 -3.87 11.84
C TYR A 55 7.78 -2.49 12.43
N PHE A 56 7.16 -2.39 13.61
CA PHE A 56 7.03 -1.12 14.29
C PHE A 56 8.40 -0.50 14.60
N LYS A 57 9.33 -1.29 15.16
CA LYS A 57 10.69 -0.79 15.47
C LYS A 57 11.40 -0.33 14.20
N THR A 58 11.24 -1.07 13.11
CA THR A 58 11.78 -0.71 11.79
C THR A 58 11.19 0.61 11.26
N VAL A 59 9.86 0.75 11.26
CA VAL A 59 9.17 1.99 10.86
C VAL A 59 9.60 3.17 11.74
N LYS A 60 9.69 2.96 13.06
CA LYS A 60 10.16 3.99 13.99
C LYS A 60 11.59 4.44 13.67
N GLN A 61 12.52 3.50 13.52
CA GLN A 61 13.92 3.81 13.22
C GLN A 61 14.04 4.58 11.90
N LEU A 62 13.28 4.18 10.88
CA LEU A 62 13.27 4.87 9.59
C LEU A 62 12.64 6.27 9.70
N GLY A 63 11.53 6.39 10.44
CA GLY A 63 10.89 7.67 10.73
C GLY A 63 11.82 8.61 11.49
N ASP A 64 12.58 8.12 12.47
CA ASP A 64 13.57 8.91 13.19
C ASP A 64 14.64 9.48 12.24
N GLN A 65 15.14 8.67 11.30
CA GLN A 65 16.08 9.13 10.27
C GLN A 65 15.47 10.14 9.29
N MET A 66 14.14 10.19 9.20
CA MET A 66 13.38 11.14 8.36
C MET A 66 12.91 12.37 9.16
N GLY A 67 13.27 12.50 10.44
CA GLY A 67 12.85 13.60 11.30
C GLY A 67 11.42 13.50 11.83
N LEU A 68 10.83 12.30 11.84
CA LEU A 68 9.47 12.01 12.30
C LEU A 68 9.41 11.48 13.74
N SER A 69 10.47 11.67 14.53
CA SER A 69 10.56 11.15 15.91
C SER A 69 9.45 11.65 16.84
N SER A 70 8.90 12.84 16.57
CA SER A 70 7.76 13.39 17.32
C SER A 70 6.42 12.75 16.93
N ALA A 71 6.30 12.25 15.70
CA ALA A 71 5.10 11.60 15.18
C ALA A 71 5.02 10.11 15.54
N ILE A 72 6.18 9.47 15.76
CA ILE A 72 6.31 8.04 16.09
C ILE A 72 6.96 7.89 17.48
N SER A 73 6.12 7.88 18.50
CA SER A 73 6.54 7.94 19.90
C SER A 73 6.81 6.58 20.52
N ASN A 74 7.60 6.57 21.61
CA ASN A 74 7.78 5.38 22.44
C ASN A 74 6.48 4.96 23.17
N ASP A 75 5.51 5.86 23.31
CA ASP A 75 4.23 5.50 23.94
C ASP A 75 3.36 4.64 22.99
N GLN A 76 3.46 4.86 21.68
CA GLN A 76 2.86 3.96 20.68
C GLN A 76 3.47 2.55 20.77
N LEU A 77 4.79 2.45 20.98
CA LEU A 77 5.46 1.16 21.22
C LEU A 77 4.89 0.44 22.46
N LYS A 78 4.81 1.14 23.60
CA LYS A 78 4.25 0.56 24.83
C LYS A 78 2.80 0.10 24.64
N ARG A 79 1.99 0.87 23.90
CA ARG A 79 0.62 0.50 23.55
C ARG A 79 0.60 -0.78 22.71
N LEU A 80 1.48 -0.93 21.73
CA LEU A 80 1.59 -2.16 20.93
C LEU A 80 2.01 -3.35 21.79
N GLU A 81 3.04 -3.20 22.62
CA GLU A 81 3.54 -4.27 23.50
C GLU A 81 2.44 -4.75 24.47
N SER A 82 1.68 -3.82 25.03
CA SER A 82 0.57 -4.12 25.96
C SER A 82 -0.65 -4.75 25.28
N ASN A 83 -0.76 -4.66 23.95
CA ASN A 83 -1.90 -5.15 23.18
C ASN A 83 -1.50 -6.14 22.08
N VAL A 84 -0.31 -6.74 22.18
CA VAL A 84 0.28 -7.64 21.17
C VAL A 84 -0.61 -8.86 20.83
N SER A 85 -1.54 -9.22 21.70
CA SER A 85 -2.52 -10.30 21.52
C SER A 85 -3.93 -9.84 21.16
N LYS A 86 -4.14 -8.54 20.85
CA LYS A 86 -5.47 -7.94 20.58
C LYS A 86 -5.49 -7.27 19.21
N SER A 87 -5.98 -7.97 18.19
CA SER A 87 -6.00 -7.53 16.78
C SER A 87 -6.53 -6.12 16.56
N ASP A 88 -7.77 -5.86 16.99
CA ASP A 88 -8.44 -4.58 16.76
C ASP A 88 -7.66 -3.43 17.38
N SER A 89 -6.99 -3.68 18.51
CA SER A 89 -6.12 -2.69 19.15
C SER A 89 -4.84 -2.45 18.36
N LEU A 90 -4.23 -3.49 17.79
CA LEU A 90 -3.02 -3.35 16.97
C LEU A 90 -3.30 -2.53 15.72
N SER A 91 -4.38 -2.82 14.99
CA SER A 91 -4.73 -2.08 13.76
C SER A 91 -4.96 -0.60 14.04
N VAL A 92 -5.71 -0.26 15.09
CA VAL A 92 -5.93 1.14 15.49
C VAL A 92 -4.61 1.85 15.81
N ILE A 93 -3.69 1.19 16.53
CA ILE A 93 -2.40 1.81 16.85
C ILE A 93 -1.55 1.99 15.60
N THR A 94 -1.53 1.01 14.68
CA THR A 94 -0.78 1.13 13.42
C THR A 94 -1.33 2.22 12.50
N ASP A 95 -2.65 2.40 12.48
CA ASP A 95 -3.30 3.49 11.74
C ASP A 95 -2.94 4.86 12.36
N ASP A 96 -2.99 4.98 13.69
CA ASP A 96 -2.55 6.20 14.40
C ASP A 96 -1.13 6.60 13.96
N ILE A 97 -0.19 5.64 13.94
CA ILE A 97 1.21 5.89 13.55
C ILE A 97 1.32 6.38 12.11
N TYR A 98 0.58 5.77 11.18
CA TYR A 98 0.59 6.16 9.78
C TYR A 98 0.05 7.59 9.62
N PHE A 99 -1.10 7.90 10.21
CA PHE A 99 -1.73 9.21 10.07
C PHE A 99 -0.97 10.33 10.78
N THR A 100 -0.38 10.10 11.96
CA THR A 100 0.45 11.11 12.63
C THR A 100 1.72 11.39 11.84
N SER A 101 2.35 10.37 11.28
CA SER A 101 3.55 10.52 10.42
C SER A 101 3.22 11.31 9.16
N PHE A 102 2.11 10.98 8.50
CA PHE A 102 1.63 11.68 7.31
C PHE A 102 1.31 13.15 7.61
N SER A 103 0.59 13.43 8.70
CA SER A 103 0.25 14.79 9.13
C SER A 103 1.49 15.63 9.43
N ALA A 104 2.52 15.04 10.05
CA ALA A 104 3.77 15.72 10.33
C ALA A 104 4.52 16.14 9.05
N LEU A 105 4.50 15.28 8.03
CA LEU A 105 5.08 15.57 6.72
C LEU A 105 4.30 16.66 5.97
N GLU A 106 2.97 16.62 6.01
CA GLU A 106 2.11 17.65 5.40
C GLU A 106 2.34 19.02 6.03
N ASN A 107 2.36 19.08 7.37
CA ASN A 107 2.63 20.31 8.11
C ASN A 107 4.02 20.88 7.80
N SER A 108 4.98 20.00 7.52
CA SER A 108 6.35 20.35 7.12
C SER A 108 6.51 20.59 5.61
N LYS A 109 5.41 20.56 4.84
CA LYS A 109 5.36 20.74 3.37
C LYS A 109 6.27 19.78 2.60
N GLN A 110 6.44 18.56 3.10
CA GLN A 110 7.30 17.54 2.49
C GLN A 110 6.58 16.75 1.36
N GLY A 111 5.98 17.48 0.41
CA GLY A 111 5.22 16.89 -0.71
C GLY A 111 5.96 15.79 -1.50
N PRO A 112 7.23 16.00 -1.91
CA PRO A 112 8.02 14.95 -2.56
C PRO A 112 8.20 13.69 -1.70
N THR A 113 8.46 13.84 -0.40
CA THR A 113 8.60 12.71 0.54
C THR A 113 7.29 11.94 0.67
N ILE A 114 6.17 12.66 0.81
CA ILE A 114 4.84 12.07 0.86
C ILE A 114 4.56 11.27 -0.40
N ALA A 115 4.89 11.82 -1.57
CA ALA A 115 4.68 11.15 -2.85
C ALA A 115 5.42 9.80 -2.93
N LEU A 116 6.66 9.74 -2.43
CA LEU A 116 7.45 8.51 -2.36
C LEU A 116 6.90 7.52 -1.33
N ILE A 117 6.44 7.98 -0.16
CA ILE A 117 5.80 7.12 0.84
C ILE A 117 4.52 6.48 0.28
N MET A 118 3.69 7.26 -0.42
CA MET A 118 2.48 6.78 -1.07
C MET A 118 2.80 5.71 -2.14
N ALA A 119 3.81 5.97 -2.97
CA ALA A 119 4.27 5.01 -3.98
C ALA A 119 4.75 3.70 -3.36
N GLY A 120 5.64 3.78 -2.35
CA GLY A 120 6.18 2.59 -1.68
C GLY A 120 5.09 1.78 -0.96
N GLY A 121 4.20 2.45 -0.23
CA GLY A 121 3.09 1.78 0.45
C GLY A 121 2.11 1.12 -0.51
N TRP A 122 1.80 1.77 -1.64
CA TRP A 122 0.93 1.18 -2.66
C TRP A 122 1.58 -0.04 -3.32
N ILE A 123 2.87 0.03 -3.69
CA ILE A 123 3.61 -1.10 -4.26
C ILE A 123 3.60 -2.30 -3.32
N GLU A 124 3.92 -2.11 -2.04
CA GLU A 124 3.93 -3.23 -1.08
C GLU A 124 2.53 -3.77 -0.83
N SER A 125 1.51 -2.90 -0.73
CA SER A 125 0.12 -3.34 -0.56
C SER A 125 -0.34 -4.24 -1.71
N MET A 126 0.06 -3.90 -2.94
CA MET A 126 -0.21 -4.67 -4.13
C MET A 126 0.61 -5.97 -4.18
N HIS A 127 1.87 -5.92 -3.77
CA HIS A 127 2.72 -7.11 -3.67
C HIS A 127 2.11 -8.13 -2.71
N ILE A 128 1.72 -7.70 -1.51
CA ILE A 128 1.03 -8.53 -0.51
C ILE A 128 -0.28 -9.05 -1.08
N ALA A 129 -1.12 -8.19 -1.66
CA ALA A 129 -2.41 -8.60 -2.20
C ALA A 129 -2.28 -9.66 -3.31
N CYS A 130 -1.33 -9.50 -4.24
CA CYS A 130 -1.04 -10.48 -5.29
C CYS A 130 -0.53 -11.82 -4.74
N ASN A 131 0.22 -11.83 -3.63
CA ASN A 131 0.65 -13.06 -2.96
C ASN A 131 -0.49 -13.77 -2.19
N LEU A 132 -1.48 -13.02 -1.71
CA LEU A 132 -2.62 -13.57 -0.94
C LEU A 132 -3.77 -14.05 -1.82
N VAL A 133 -3.91 -13.50 -3.02
CA VAL A 133 -5.05 -13.78 -3.91
C VAL A 133 -4.72 -14.95 -4.84
N ASN A 134 -5.45 -16.05 -4.68
CA ASN A 134 -5.55 -17.06 -5.74
C ASN A 134 -6.53 -16.55 -6.80
N PHE A 135 -6.03 -16.24 -7.99
CA PHE A 135 -6.83 -15.63 -9.04
C PHE A 135 -8.04 -16.50 -9.40
N LYS A 136 -9.21 -15.86 -9.43
CA LYS A 136 -10.45 -16.43 -9.97
C LYS A 136 -11.20 -15.33 -10.71
N ALA A 137 -11.51 -15.57 -11.98
CA ALA A 137 -12.27 -14.64 -12.79
C ALA A 137 -13.59 -14.27 -12.07
N GLN A 138 -13.95 -12.98 -12.12
CA GLN A 138 -15.16 -12.42 -11.48
C GLN A 138 -15.25 -12.67 -9.97
N SER A 139 -14.11 -12.93 -9.32
CA SER A 139 -14.08 -12.98 -7.86
C SER A 139 -13.91 -11.57 -7.29
N PRO A 140 -14.54 -11.24 -6.14
CA PRO A 140 -14.37 -9.94 -5.50
C PRO A 140 -12.91 -9.60 -5.18
N ALA A 141 -12.06 -10.61 -4.97
CA ALA A 141 -10.64 -10.41 -4.73
C ALA A 141 -9.89 -9.97 -6.00
N SER A 142 -10.16 -10.63 -7.13
CA SER A 142 -9.57 -10.25 -8.42
C SER A 142 -10.07 -8.89 -8.90
N GLU A 143 -11.36 -8.59 -8.73
CA GLU A 143 -11.94 -7.28 -9.07
C GLU A 143 -11.29 -6.16 -8.25
N ARG A 144 -11.10 -6.36 -6.94
CA ARG A 144 -10.38 -5.39 -6.10
C ARG A 144 -8.96 -5.11 -6.55
N ILE A 145 -8.25 -6.09 -7.08
CA ILE A 145 -6.91 -5.89 -7.67
C ILE A 145 -7.03 -5.02 -8.91
N ALA A 146 -8.03 -5.26 -9.77
CA ALA A 146 -8.27 -4.45 -10.96
C ALA A 146 -8.59 -2.98 -10.60
N ASP A 147 -9.44 -2.76 -9.59
CA ASP A 147 -9.84 -1.44 -9.12
C ASP A 147 -8.66 -0.57 -8.63
N GLN A 148 -7.53 -1.20 -8.28
CA GLN A 148 -6.31 -0.46 -7.90
C GLN A 148 -5.72 0.35 -9.06
N LYS A 149 -6.20 0.15 -10.29
CA LYS A 149 -5.99 1.06 -11.43
C LYS A 149 -6.23 2.53 -11.05
N TYR A 150 -7.35 2.81 -10.37
CA TYR A 150 -7.73 4.17 -10.02
C TYR A 150 -6.87 4.74 -8.88
N ALA A 151 -6.51 3.92 -7.90
CA ALA A 151 -5.59 4.33 -6.83
C ALA A 151 -4.19 4.66 -7.39
N LEU A 152 -3.69 3.83 -8.32
CA LEU A 152 -2.42 4.06 -9.01
C LEU A 152 -2.43 5.38 -9.81
N GLU A 153 -3.51 5.64 -10.55
CA GLU A 153 -3.69 6.90 -11.28
C GLU A 153 -3.63 8.12 -10.36
N ASN A 154 -4.34 8.08 -9.23
CA ASN A 154 -4.32 9.17 -8.25
C ASN A 154 -2.92 9.41 -7.66
N ILE A 155 -2.16 8.34 -7.39
CA ILE A 155 -0.77 8.45 -6.91
C ILE A 155 0.11 9.10 -7.97
N ILE A 156 0.01 8.65 -9.22
CA ILE A 156 0.76 9.23 -10.35
C ILE A 156 0.42 10.72 -10.50
N ASP A 157 -0.85 11.09 -10.41
CA ASP A 157 -1.30 12.48 -10.51
C ASP A 157 -0.83 13.34 -9.34
N TYR A 158 -0.74 12.77 -8.13
CA TYR A 158 -0.09 13.45 -7.01
C TYR A 158 1.40 13.68 -7.29
N MET A 159 2.11 12.67 -7.80
CA MET A 159 3.54 12.77 -8.12
C MET A 159 3.84 13.80 -9.22
N LYS A 160 2.93 13.98 -10.20
CA LYS A 160 3.02 15.03 -11.23
C LYS A 160 3.03 16.45 -10.66
N LYS A 161 2.51 16.66 -9.45
CA LYS A 161 2.54 17.99 -8.78
C LYS A 161 3.92 18.33 -8.20
N HIS A 162 4.82 17.35 -8.13
CA HIS A 162 6.14 17.45 -7.49
C HIS A 162 7.28 17.14 -8.47
N THR A 163 7.13 17.54 -9.74
CA THR A 163 8.16 17.38 -10.78
C THR A 163 9.44 18.16 -10.45
N GLY A 164 10.59 17.72 -10.98
CA GLY A 164 11.88 18.38 -10.78
C GLY A 164 12.68 17.82 -9.61
N ASN A 165 12.12 16.86 -8.88
CA ASN A 165 12.87 15.95 -8.02
C ASN A 165 13.13 14.66 -8.80
N SER A 166 14.39 14.39 -9.15
CA SER A 166 14.78 13.26 -10.00
C SER A 166 14.28 11.91 -9.49
N MET A 167 14.22 11.72 -8.16
CA MET A 167 13.75 10.46 -7.58
C MET A 167 12.23 10.32 -7.62
N VAL A 168 11.48 11.42 -7.46
CA VAL A 168 10.03 11.42 -7.69
C VAL A 168 9.75 11.15 -9.17
N ASP A 169 10.48 11.79 -10.08
CA ASP A 169 10.29 11.61 -11.53
C ASP A 169 10.61 10.17 -11.98
N ASN A 170 11.68 9.57 -11.46
CA ASN A 170 12.04 8.17 -11.72
C ASN A 170 10.96 7.21 -11.21
N THR A 171 10.53 7.38 -9.96
CA THR A 171 9.49 6.54 -9.35
C THR A 171 8.15 6.71 -10.06
N ARG A 172 7.80 7.94 -10.47
CA ARG A 172 6.59 8.20 -11.28
C ARG A 172 6.67 7.45 -12.60
N THR A 173 7.81 7.50 -13.29
CA THR A 173 7.99 6.82 -14.58
C THR A 173 7.80 5.31 -14.45
N ASP A 174 8.32 4.72 -13.37
CA ASP A 174 8.10 3.31 -13.04
C ASP A 174 6.60 3.01 -12.85
N LEU A 175 5.89 3.82 -12.07
CA LEU A 175 4.44 3.67 -11.85
C LEU A 175 3.61 3.91 -13.12
N GLU A 176 4.00 4.85 -13.99
CA GLU A 176 3.36 5.09 -15.28
C GLU A 176 3.51 3.89 -16.23
N ASN A 177 4.65 3.20 -16.17
CA ASN A 177 4.85 1.97 -16.94
C ASN A 177 3.97 0.83 -16.42
N LEU A 178 3.86 0.67 -15.09
CA LEU A 178 2.91 -0.25 -14.49
C LEU A 178 1.46 0.11 -14.85
N TYR A 179 1.11 1.40 -14.85
CA TYR A 179 -0.24 1.85 -15.18
C TYR A 179 -0.65 1.46 -16.61
N LYS A 180 0.27 1.46 -17.57
CA LYS A 180 0.01 0.95 -18.94
C LYS A 180 -0.43 -0.52 -18.94
N ILE A 181 0.02 -1.34 -17.98
CA ILE A 181 -0.44 -2.73 -17.83
C ILE A 181 -1.88 -2.75 -17.33
N PHE A 182 -2.21 -1.93 -16.34
CA PHE A 182 -3.59 -1.77 -15.84
C PHE A 182 -4.56 -1.24 -16.92
N GLN A 183 -4.09 -0.40 -17.83
CA GLN A 183 -4.89 0.11 -18.95
C GLN A 183 -5.31 -0.98 -19.95
N LYS A 184 -4.66 -2.15 -19.94
CA LYS A 184 -5.08 -3.31 -20.75
C LYS A 184 -6.30 -4.04 -20.19
N ILE A 185 -6.73 -3.72 -18.96
CA ILE A 185 -7.92 -4.34 -18.36
C ILE A 185 -9.17 -3.77 -19.04
N GLU A 186 -10.04 -4.67 -19.51
CA GLU A 186 -11.29 -4.30 -20.18
C GLU A 186 -12.26 -3.62 -19.19
N GLU A 187 -12.91 -2.53 -19.62
CA GLU A 187 -14.01 -1.91 -18.90
C GLU A 187 -15.34 -2.35 -19.52
N LYS A 188 -16.21 -3.01 -18.75
CA LYS A 188 -17.56 -3.36 -19.18
C LYS A 188 -18.59 -2.49 -18.48
N GLU A 189 -19.58 -2.02 -19.23
CA GLU A 189 -20.76 -1.39 -18.65
C GLU A 189 -21.61 -2.44 -17.94
N ILE A 190 -21.95 -2.20 -16.68
CA ILE A 190 -22.88 -3.04 -15.92
C ILE A 190 -24.25 -2.35 -15.85
N PRO A 191 -25.34 -3.10 -16.11
CA PRO A 191 -26.70 -2.56 -16.03
C PRO A 191 -26.97 -1.94 -14.66
N SER A 192 -27.67 -0.81 -14.63
CA SER A 192 -28.11 -0.19 -13.38
C SER A 192 -29.06 -1.12 -12.63
N VAL A 193 -28.71 -1.48 -11.39
CA VAL A 193 -29.56 -2.29 -10.52
C VAL A 193 -30.73 -1.43 -10.06
N LYS A 194 -31.96 -1.79 -10.47
CA LYS A 194 -33.19 -1.17 -9.93
C LYS A 194 -33.40 -1.66 -8.50
N SER A 195 -33.47 -0.73 -7.54
CA SER A 195 -33.88 -1.04 -6.16
C SER A 195 -35.31 -1.60 -6.14
N SER A 196 -35.55 -2.61 -5.30
CA SER A 196 -36.86 -3.22 -5.03
C SER A 196 -37.85 -2.29 -4.29
N SER A 197 -37.44 -1.07 -3.93
CA SER A 197 -38.25 -0.12 -3.15
C SER A 197 -39.06 0.90 -3.98
N GLY A 198 -39.14 0.76 -5.31
CA GLY A 198 -39.92 1.67 -6.16
C GLY A 198 -39.41 3.12 -6.20
N THR A 199 -38.29 3.40 -5.53
CA THR A 199 -37.62 4.70 -5.55
C THR A 199 -36.58 4.67 -6.66
N THR A 200 -36.81 5.44 -7.71
CA THR A 200 -35.82 5.66 -8.76
C THR A 200 -34.63 6.36 -8.13
N VAL A 201 -33.51 5.65 -7.95
CA VAL A 201 -32.23 6.30 -7.68
C VAL A 201 -31.88 7.08 -8.94
N LEU A 202 -32.11 8.39 -8.94
CA LEU A 202 -31.53 9.31 -9.92
C LEU A 202 -30.01 9.31 -9.70
N GLY A 203 -29.35 8.33 -10.30
CA GLY A 203 -27.90 8.19 -10.35
C GLY A 203 -27.49 7.91 -11.78
N GLY A 204 -27.57 8.94 -12.63
CA GLY A 204 -27.15 8.86 -14.02
C GLY A 204 -25.63 8.75 -14.12
N THR A 205 -25.12 7.53 -14.12
CA THR A 205 -23.90 7.10 -14.82
C THR A 205 -23.96 5.58 -14.90
N GLN A 206 -23.78 5.01 -16.09
CA GLN A 206 -23.60 3.57 -16.23
C GLN A 206 -22.39 3.17 -15.36
N GLN A 207 -22.58 2.23 -14.43
CA GLN A 207 -21.44 1.73 -13.66
C GLN A 207 -20.54 0.95 -14.62
N LYS A 208 -19.24 1.17 -14.52
CA LYS A 208 -18.24 0.38 -15.25
C LYS A 208 -17.59 -0.59 -14.29
N GLN A 209 -17.40 -1.83 -14.73
CA GLN A 209 -16.67 -2.86 -14.02
C GLN A 209 -15.40 -3.21 -14.80
N LEU A 210 -14.26 -3.25 -14.11
CA LEU A 210 -13.01 -3.73 -14.67
C LEU A 210 -13.01 -5.27 -14.72
N VAL A 211 -12.82 -5.83 -15.92
CA VAL A 211 -12.81 -7.27 -16.15
C VAL A 211 -11.38 -7.76 -16.29
N ILE A 212 -10.81 -8.16 -15.16
CA ILE A 212 -9.44 -8.67 -15.09
C ILE A 212 -9.36 -10.13 -15.55
N THR A 213 -8.42 -10.43 -16.44
CA THR A 213 -8.11 -11.79 -16.88
C THR A 213 -6.95 -12.40 -16.08
N ALA A 214 -6.77 -13.73 -16.18
CA ALA A 214 -5.62 -14.41 -15.57
C ALA A 214 -4.29 -13.87 -16.12
N THR A 215 -4.25 -13.51 -17.40
CA THR A 215 -3.08 -12.90 -18.05
C THR A 215 -2.80 -11.52 -17.46
N ASN A 216 -3.80 -10.65 -17.35
CA ASN A 216 -3.62 -9.33 -16.74
C ASN A 216 -3.11 -9.46 -15.30
N PHE A 217 -3.71 -10.34 -14.49
CA PHE A 217 -3.28 -10.56 -13.11
C PHE A 217 -1.81 -11.01 -13.03
N LYS A 218 -1.38 -11.94 -13.89
CA LYS A 218 0.02 -12.40 -13.92
C LYS A 218 0.98 -11.28 -14.33
N GLU A 219 0.65 -10.50 -15.35
CA GLU A 219 1.48 -9.36 -15.78
C GLU A 219 1.61 -8.32 -14.66
N ILE A 220 0.50 -7.97 -14.01
CA ILE A 220 0.46 -7.01 -12.90
C ILE A 220 1.29 -7.53 -11.72
N ALA A 221 1.09 -8.77 -11.29
CA ALA A 221 1.83 -9.36 -10.17
C ALA A 221 3.33 -9.44 -10.45
N ALA A 222 3.73 -9.77 -11.68
CA ALA A 222 5.13 -9.82 -12.08
C ALA A 222 5.79 -8.43 -12.06
N GLU A 223 5.12 -7.42 -12.64
CA GLU A 223 5.66 -6.05 -12.66
C GLU A 223 5.74 -5.45 -11.25
N ILE A 224 4.72 -5.65 -10.41
CA ILE A 224 4.76 -5.23 -9.00
C ILE A 224 5.93 -5.88 -8.27
N SER A 225 6.14 -7.19 -8.45
CA SER A 225 7.27 -7.91 -7.83
C SER A 225 8.61 -7.35 -8.30
N SER A 226 8.75 -7.05 -9.60
CA SER A 226 9.94 -6.42 -10.18
C SER A 226 10.22 -5.04 -9.56
N LEU A 227 9.21 -4.17 -9.53
CA LEU A 227 9.33 -2.82 -8.95
C LEU A 227 9.62 -2.87 -7.45
N ARG A 228 8.96 -3.75 -6.72
CA ARG A 228 9.20 -3.95 -5.29
C ARG A 228 10.65 -4.36 -5.05
N ASN A 229 11.18 -5.31 -5.82
CA ASN A 229 12.58 -5.73 -5.70
C ASN A 229 13.56 -4.60 -6.02
N LYS A 230 13.28 -3.78 -7.03
CA LYS A 230 14.08 -2.58 -7.37
C LYS A 230 14.25 -1.63 -6.19
N TYR A 231 13.23 -1.46 -5.34
CA TYR A 231 13.27 -0.52 -4.21
C TYR A 231 13.69 -1.15 -2.88
N THR A 232 13.61 -2.47 -2.75
CA THR A 232 13.92 -3.18 -1.49
C THR A 232 15.29 -3.85 -1.48
N HIS A 233 15.80 -4.30 -2.63
CA HIS A 233 17.10 -4.96 -2.76
C HIS A 233 18.14 -3.98 -3.32
N ILE A 234 18.59 -3.08 -2.45
CA ILE A 234 19.58 -2.06 -2.80
C ILE A 234 20.98 -2.67 -2.60
N ASN A 235 21.70 -2.80 -3.71
CA ASN A 235 23.12 -3.21 -3.74
C ASN A 235 24.03 -1.99 -3.59
#